data_AF-A0A1H0T736-F1
#
_entry.id   AF-A0A1H0T736-F1
#
_cell.length_a   1.000
_cell.length_b   1.000
_cell.length_c   1.000
_cell.angle_alpha   90.00
_cell.angle_beta   90.00
_cell.angle_gamma   90.00
#
_symmetry.space_group_name_H-M   'P 1'
#
loop_
_entity.id
_entity.type
_entity.pdbx_description
1 polymer ?
#
loop_
_entity_poly.entity_id
_entity_poly.type
_entity_poly.pdbx_seq_one_letter_code
_entity_poly.pdbx_strand_id
1 'polypeptide(L)'
;MAWFRRNEEPQPVPAVTGPDPEDTPAALDADIAGVVRLVNASAGDLPVASVVAARRITDLLSEVVRTSDVRPLDIYAAISVRATATDYLPTTVRSFVALDPDLVDVPATSGTTPVQSLAAQLEALEGAAEQVLAAAQRQDVDALMTQGSFLRTKFSGSDLDL
;
A
#
# COMPACT_ATOMS: atom_id res chain seq x y z
N MET A 1 45.74 -38.83 -22.30
CA MET A 1 45.43 -37.51 -21.68
C MET A 1 44.05 -37.09 -22.14
N ALA A 2 43.01 -37.47 -21.39
CA ALA A 2 41.62 -37.18 -21.72
C ALA A 2 41.16 -35.97 -20.90
N TRP A 3 41.03 -34.81 -21.54
CA TRP A 3 40.45 -33.62 -20.95
C TRP A 3 38.93 -33.75 -20.97
N PHE A 4 38.33 -34.03 -19.81
CA PHE A 4 36.88 -33.99 -19.64
C PHE A 4 36.40 -32.53 -19.73
N ARG A 5 35.76 -32.20 -20.84
CA ARG A 5 34.99 -30.96 -21.02
C ARG A 5 33.68 -31.16 -20.25
N ARG A 6 33.59 -30.60 -19.04
CA ARG A 6 32.35 -30.52 -18.28
C ARG A 6 31.42 -29.56 -19.03
N ASN A 7 30.37 -30.08 -19.64
CA ASN A 7 29.25 -29.26 -20.09
C ASN A 7 28.61 -28.69 -18.82
N GLU A 8 28.85 -27.42 -18.52
CA GLU A 8 28.00 -26.66 -17.60
C GLU A 8 26.62 -26.56 -18.25
N GLU A 9 25.67 -27.37 -17.77
CA GLU A 9 24.26 -27.13 -18.03
C GLU A 9 23.96 -25.69 -17.60
N PRO A 10 23.33 -24.88 -18.45
CA PRO A 10 22.92 -23.55 -18.05
C PRO A 10 21.99 -23.70 -16.84
N GLN A 11 22.42 -23.19 -15.68
CA GLN A 11 21.55 -23.12 -14.51
C GLN A 11 20.28 -22.38 -14.92
N PRO A 12 19.09 -22.90 -14.58
CA PRO A 12 17.86 -22.18 -14.86
C PRO A 12 17.94 -20.84 -14.12
N VAL A 13 18.05 -19.76 -14.88
CA VAL A 13 17.83 -18.42 -14.36
C VAL A 13 16.46 -18.43 -13.68
N PRO A 14 16.34 -18.01 -12.40
CA PRO A 14 15.03 -17.91 -11.78
C PRO A 14 14.18 -17.02 -12.68
N ALA A 15 13.07 -17.57 -13.17
CA ALA A 15 12.10 -16.78 -13.91
C ALA A 15 11.72 -15.61 -13.00
N VAL A 16 11.91 -14.38 -13.49
CA VAL A 16 11.31 -13.20 -12.85
C VAL A 16 9.80 -13.44 -12.93
N THR A 17 9.24 -14.02 -11.87
CA THR A 17 7.81 -14.23 -11.75
C THR A 17 7.15 -12.85 -11.81
N GLY A 18 6.05 -12.74 -12.54
CA GLY A 18 5.24 -11.53 -12.55
C GLY A 18 4.80 -11.11 -11.14
N PRO A 19 4.05 -10.00 -11.01
CA PRO A 19 3.52 -9.60 -9.70
C PRO A 19 2.81 -10.79 -9.05
N ASP A 20 3.01 -10.94 -7.73
CA ASP A 20 2.29 -11.93 -6.94
C ASP A 20 0.78 -11.80 -7.25
N PRO A 21 0.04 -12.88 -7.53
CA PRO A 21 -1.41 -12.79 -7.80
C PRO A 21 -2.18 -12.00 -6.72
N GLU A 22 -1.70 -12.01 -5.48
CA GLU A 22 -2.27 -11.25 -4.36
C GLU A 22 -1.96 -9.75 -4.40
N ASP A 23 -0.95 -9.32 -5.17
CA ASP A 23 -0.53 -7.92 -5.32
C ASP A 23 -1.10 -7.25 -6.58
N THR A 24 -2.01 -7.93 -7.29
CA THR A 24 -2.68 -7.33 -8.45
C THR A 24 -3.64 -6.22 -8.01
N PRO A 25 -3.81 -5.12 -8.79
CA PRO A 25 -4.73 -4.04 -8.43
C PRO A 25 -6.14 -4.52 -8.08
N ALA A 26 -6.67 -5.48 -8.83
CA ALA A 26 -7.99 -6.06 -8.58
C ALA A 26 -8.07 -6.86 -7.26
N ALA A 27 -6.99 -7.54 -6.86
CA ALA A 27 -6.92 -8.22 -5.57
C ALA A 27 -6.87 -7.21 -4.42
N LEU A 28 -6.04 -6.17 -4.57
CA LEU A 28 -5.93 -5.08 -3.59
C LEU A 28 -7.26 -4.34 -3.41
N ASP A 29 -7.98 -4.04 -4.50
CA ASP A 29 -9.32 -3.45 -4.44
C ASP A 29 -10.32 -4.34 -3.68
N ALA A 30 -10.24 -5.67 -3.87
CA ALA A 30 -11.09 -6.62 -3.17
C ALA A 30 -10.79 -6.65 -1.66
N ASP A 31 -9.52 -6.58 -1.28
CA ASP A 31 -9.07 -6.50 0.12
C ASP A 31 -9.52 -5.19 0.76
N ILE A 32 -9.33 -4.06 0.07
CA ILE A 32 -9.82 -2.74 0.52
C ILE A 32 -11.33 -2.78 0.73
N ALA A 33 -12.09 -3.34 -0.23
CA ALA A 33 -13.53 -3.50 -0.09
C ALA A 33 -13.89 -4.40 1.12
N GLY A 34 -13.06 -5.39 1.43
CA GLY A 34 -13.17 -6.23 2.62
C GLY A 34 -13.08 -5.44 3.92
N VAL A 35 -12.02 -4.64 4.09
CA VAL A 35 -11.86 -3.83 5.30
C VAL A 35 -12.90 -2.69 5.37
N VAL A 36 -13.34 -2.14 4.25
CA VAL A 36 -14.47 -1.19 4.21
C VAL A 36 -15.74 -1.81 4.78
N ARG A 37 -16.08 -3.05 4.39
CA ARG A 37 -17.24 -3.77 4.95
C ARG A 37 -17.10 -3.99 6.45
N LEU A 38 -15.90 -4.35 6.92
CA LEU A 38 -15.62 -4.50 8.35
C LEU A 38 -15.85 -3.18 9.10
N VAL A 39 -15.24 -2.07 8.65
CA VAL A 39 -15.39 -0.76 9.30
C VAL A 39 -16.86 -0.33 9.36
N ASN A 40 -17.62 -0.52 8.27
CA ASN A 40 -19.04 -0.17 8.25
C ASN A 40 -19.87 -1.05 9.20
N ALA A 41 -19.56 -2.35 9.29
CA ALA A 41 -20.26 -3.27 10.19
C ALA A 41 -19.97 -2.95 11.67
N SER A 42 -18.76 -2.46 11.97
CA SER A 42 -18.32 -2.08 13.32
C SER A 42 -18.65 -0.62 13.68
N ALA A 43 -19.25 0.17 12.79
CA ALA A 43 -19.41 1.62 13.00
C ALA A 43 -20.25 1.98 14.23
N GLY A 44 -21.15 1.09 14.68
CA GLY A 44 -21.95 1.30 15.90
C GLY A 44 -21.16 1.16 17.20
N ASP A 45 -20.04 0.43 17.16
CA ASP A 45 -19.21 0.10 18.33
C ASP A 45 -17.89 0.91 18.36
N LEU A 46 -17.73 1.82 17.39
CA LEU A 46 -16.54 2.66 17.26
C LEU A 46 -16.87 4.12 17.57
N PRO A 47 -15.93 4.88 18.17
CA PRO A 47 -16.03 6.33 18.19
C PRO A 47 -16.18 6.88 16.77
N VAL A 48 -17.05 7.88 16.58
CA VAL A 48 -17.35 8.46 15.25
C VAL A 48 -16.07 8.93 14.54
N ALA A 49 -15.16 9.58 15.28
CA ALA A 49 -13.89 10.03 14.72
C ALA A 49 -13.03 8.86 14.20
N SER A 50 -13.06 7.71 14.88
CA SER A 50 -12.33 6.50 14.47
C SER A 50 -12.91 5.89 13.20
N VAL A 51 -14.24 5.91 13.02
CA VAL A 51 -14.87 5.48 11.77
C VAL A 51 -14.42 6.37 10.61
N VAL A 52 -14.42 7.70 10.82
CA VAL A 52 -13.96 8.66 9.80
C VAL A 52 -12.50 8.42 9.44
N ALA A 53 -11.61 8.28 10.42
CA ALA A 53 -10.19 8.03 10.19
C ALA A 53 -9.96 6.69 9.46
N ALA A 54 -10.63 5.61 9.88
CA ALA A 54 -10.56 4.32 9.20
C ALA A 54 -11.01 4.41 7.73
N ARG A 55 -12.06 5.19 7.44
CA ARG A 55 -12.51 5.39 6.06
C ARG A 55 -11.54 6.21 5.23
N ARG A 56 -10.93 7.25 5.79
CA ARG A 56 -9.86 8.01 5.11
C ARG A 56 -8.68 7.13 4.73
N ILE A 57 -8.26 6.24 5.64
CA ILE A 57 -7.23 5.24 5.33
C ILE A 57 -7.66 4.41 4.11
N THR A 58 -8.87 3.85 4.09
CA THR A 58 -9.33 3.04 2.95
C THR A 58 -9.42 3.83 1.64
N ASP A 59 -9.74 5.12 1.70
CA ASP A 59 -9.78 6.00 0.53
C ASP A 59 -8.36 6.27 0.00
N LEU A 60 -7.39 6.52 0.89
CA LEU A 60 -5.97 6.67 0.54
C LEU A 60 -5.42 5.40 -0.10
N LEU A 61 -5.71 4.22 0.46
CA LEU A 61 -5.30 2.95 -0.13
C LEU A 61 -5.89 2.76 -1.54
N SER A 62 -7.16 3.10 -1.73
CA SER A 62 -7.80 3.05 -3.05
C SER A 62 -7.13 4.02 -4.02
N GLU A 63 -6.71 5.19 -3.54
CA GLU A 63 -5.99 6.15 -4.36
C GLU A 63 -4.60 5.64 -4.78
N VAL A 64 -3.88 4.95 -3.88
CA VAL A 64 -2.63 4.27 -4.23
C VAL A 64 -2.88 3.25 -5.34
N VAL A 65 -3.88 2.37 -5.20
CA VAL A 65 -4.18 1.36 -6.22
C VAL A 65 -4.53 2.01 -7.56
N ARG A 66 -5.27 3.12 -7.55
CA ARG A 66 -5.65 3.86 -8.76
C ARG A 66 -4.45 4.46 -9.51
N THR A 67 -3.31 4.73 -8.88
CA THR A 67 -2.11 5.15 -9.64
C THR A 67 -1.65 4.06 -10.62
N SER A 68 -2.04 2.81 -10.36
CA SER A 68 -1.74 1.67 -11.22
C SER A 68 -2.31 1.75 -12.65
N ASP A 69 -3.36 2.56 -12.84
CA ASP A 69 -3.97 2.83 -14.16
C ASP A 69 -2.99 3.49 -15.13
N VAL A 70 -2.00 4.23 -14.61
CA VAL A 70 -0.99 4.92 -15.40
C VAL A 70 0.29 4.08 -15.49
N ARG A 71 0.70 3.45 -14.38
CA ARG A 71 1.94 2.68 -14.27
C ARG A 71 1.80 1.60 -13.21
N PRO A 72 2.34 0.39 -13.41
CA PRO A 72 2.32 -0.65 -12.38
C PRO A 72 2.84 -0.15 -11.02
N LEU A 73 2.16 -0.56 -9.95
CA LEU A 73 2.62 -0.29 -8.59
C LEU A 73 4.02 -0.87 -8.39
N ASP A 74 4.85 -0.15 -7.65
CA ASP A 74 6.05 -0.76 -7.10
C ASP A 74 5.68 -1.81 -6.03
N ILE A 75 6.64 -2.71 -5.76
CA ILE A 75 6.42 -3.83 -4.83
C ILE A 75 6.15 -3.36 -3.39
N TYR A 76 6.73 -2.25 -2.96
CA TYR A 76 6.51 -1.71 -1.62
C TYR A 76 5.10 -1.13 -1.50
N ALA A 77 4.62 -0.40 -2.51
CA ALA A 77 3.26 0.12 -2.55
C ALA A 77 2.23 -1.01 -2.49
N ALA A 78 2.39 -2.06 -3.30
CA ALA A 78 1.49 -3.21 -3.28
C ALA A 78 1.47 -3.93 -1.93
N ILE A 79 2.66 -4.25 -1.36
CA ILE A 79 2.78 -4.88 -0.04
C ILE A 79 2.14 -4.00 1.05
N SER A 80 2.40 -2.69 1.04
CA SER A 80 1.87 -1.77 2.04
C SER A 80 0.34 -1.67 1.98
N VAL A 81 -0.24 -1.60 0.78
CA VAL A 81 -1.70 -1.60 0.61
C VAL A 81 -2.30 -2.91 1.12
N ARG A 82 -1.77 -4.06 0.67
CA ARG A 82 -2.26 -5.38 1.10
C ARG A 82 -2.17 -5.56 2.61
N ALA A 83 -1.01 -5.26 3.22
CA ALA A 83 -0.81 -5.44 4.66
C ALA A 83 -1.75 -4.54 5.48
N THR A 84 -1.97 -3.29 5.03
CA THR A 84 -2.90 -2.39 5.70
C THR A 84 -4.35 -2.87 5.59
N ALA A 85 -4.75 -3.36 4.41
CA ALA A 85 -6.11 -3.80 4.13
C ALA A 85 -6.46 -5.17 4.74
N THR A 86 -5.49 -6.07 4.89
CA THR A 86 -5.73 -7.46 5.33
C THR A 86 -5.35 -7.72 6.79
N ASP A 87 -4.38 -6.97 7.32
CA ASP A 87 -3.88 -7.16 8.69
C ASP A 87 -4.06 -5.91 9.54
N TYR A 88 -3.37 -4.81 9.25
CA TYR A 88 -3.19 -3.74 10.23
C TYR A 88 -4.50 -3.04 10.63
N LEU A 89 -5.22 -2.48 9.65
CA LEU A 89 -6.47 -1.79 9.93
C LEU A 89 -7.55 -2.76 10.46
N PRO A 90 -7.76 -3.96 9.86
CA PRO A 90 -8.69 -4.93 10.42
C PRO A 90 -8.37 -5.36 11.85
N THR A 91 -7.10 -5.60 12.18
CA THR A 91 -6.66 -5.98 13.53
C THR A 91 -6.91 -4.84 14.51
N THR A 92 -6.57 -3.60 14.17
CA THR A 92 -6.86 -2.42 15.01
C THR A 92 -8.36 -2.28 15.31
N VAL A 93 -9.21 -2.38 14.28
CA VAL A 93 -10.67 -2.27 14.46
C VAL A 93 -11.22 -3.40 15.32
N ARG A 94 -10.88 -4.66 15.00
CA ARG A 94 -11.38 -5.84 15.74
C ARG A 94 -10.92 -5.83 17.18
N SER A 95 -9.69 -5.41 17.44
CA SER A 95 -9.13 -5.38 18.79
C SER A 95 -9.87 -4.39 19.68
N PHE A 96 -10.25 -3.23 19.14
CA PHE A 96 -11.03 -2.25 19.89
C PHE A 96 -12.47 -2.71 20.14
N VAL A 97 -13.16 -3.23 19.11
CA VAL A 97 -14.56 -3.68 19.22
C VAL A 97 -14.71 -4.90 20.13
N ALA A 98 -13.64 -5.67 20.34
CA ALA A 98 -13.62 -6.80 21.27
C ALA A 98 -13.53 -6.37 22.76
N LEU A 99 -13.32 -5.08 23.06
CA LEU A 99 -13.24 -4.59 24.43
C LEU A 99 -14.62 -4.50 25.08
N ASP A 100 -14.63 -4.59 26.41
CA ASP A 100 -15.80 -4.23 27.20
C ASP A 100 -16.09 -2.72 27.03
N PRO A 101 -17.30 -2.31 26.60
CA PRO A 101 -17.66 -0.91 26.45
C PRO A 101 -17.44 -0.07 27.71
N ASP A 102 -17.53 -0.66 28.91
CA ASP A 102 -17.32 0.07 30.17
C ASP A 102 -15.84 0.40 30.42
N LEU A 103 -14.91 -0.17 29.65
CA LEU A 103 -13.47 0.00 29.82
C LEU A 103 -12.82 0.91 28.77
N VAL A 104 -13.51 1.30 27.70
CA VAL A 104 -12.91 2.02 26.57
C VAL A 104 -12.37 3.41 26.92
N ASP A 105 -12.94 4.03 27.97
CA ASP A 105 -12.55 5.33 28.52
C ASP A 105 -11.79 5.21 29.86
N VAL A 106 -11.53 3.99 30.33
CA VAL A 106 -10.77 3.76 31.57
C VAL A 106 -9.27 3.69 31.23
N PRO A 107 -8.41 4.51 31.87
CA PRO A 107 -6.99 4.45 31.63
C PRO A 107 -6.40 3.08 31.98
N ALA A 108 -5.62 2.52 31.06
CA ALA A 108 -4.84 1.32 31.32
C ALA A 108 -3.61 1.65 32.19
N THR A 109 -2.83 0.62 32.55
CA THR A 109 -1.56 0.80 33.28
C THR A 109 -0.56 1.71 32.55
N SER A 110 -0.66 1.83 31.22
CA SER A 110 0.12 2.77 30.40
C SER A 110 -0.23 4.24 30.62
N GLY A 111 -1.34 4.54 31.30
CA GLY A 111 -1.86 5.90 31.49
C GLY A 111 -2.71 6.42 30.32
N THR A 112 -2.90 5.63 29.26
CA THR A 112 -3.74 5.95 28.10
C THR A 112 -5.02 5.12 28.11
N THR A 113 -6.12 5.69 27.61
CA THR A 113 -7.37 4.95 27.41
C THR A 113 -7.32 4.15 26.10
N PRO A 114 -8.09 3.06 25.98
CA PRO A 114 -8.25 2.35 24.71
C PRO A 114 -8.68 3.26 23.54
N VAL A 115 -9.58 4.23 23.78
CA VAL A 115 -9.98 5.22 22.75
C VAL A 115 -8.78 6.06 22.27
N GLN A 116 -7.94 6.52 23.19
CA GLN A 116 -6.72 7.27 22.83
C GLN A 116 -5.73 6.39 22.06
N SER A 117 -5.57 5.14 22.47
CA SER A 117 -4.71 4.18 21.77
C SER A 117 -5.21 3.90 20.35
N LEU A 118 -6.52 3.70 20.17
CA LEU A 118 -7.13 3.53 18.86
C LEU A 118 -6.88 4.74 17.96
N ALA A 119 -7.10 5.95 18.47
CA ALA A 119 -6.88 7.17 17.70
C ALA A 119 -5.43 7.29 17.22
N ALA A 120 -4.45 7.05 18.09
CA ALA A 120 -3.03 7.09 17.75
C ALA A 120 -2.63 6.01 16.72
N GLN A 121 -3.21 4.82 16.81
CA GLN A 121 -2.98 3.76 15.82
C GLN A 121 -3.54 4.12 14.45
N LEU A 122 -4.76 4.67 14.40
CA LEU A 122 -5.36 5.12 13.14
C LEU A 122 -4.58 6.29 12.53
N GLU A 123 -4.11 7.25 13.32
CA GLU A 123 -3.25 8.34 12.86
C GLU A 123 -1.94 7.81 12.25
N ALA A 124 -1.30 6.83 12.89
CA ALA A 124 -0.10 6.20 12.36
C ALA A 124 -0.35 5.47 11.02
N LEU A 125 -1.49 4.78 10.89
CA LEU A 125 -1.88 4.11 9.65
C LEU A 125 -2.22 5.10 8.53
N GLU A 126 -2.92 6.20 8.84
CA GLU A 126 -3.22 7.28 7.89
C GLU A 126 -1.93 7.91 7.37
N GLY A 127 -1.02 8.30 8.26
CA GLY A 127 0.28 8.86 7.87
C GLY A 127 1.16 7.89 7.07
N ALA A 128 1.07 6.57 7.32
CA ALA A 128 1.75 5.58 6.50
C ALA A 128 1.13 5.48 5.08
N ALA A 129 -0.20 5.46 4.97
CA ALA A 129 -0.89 5.42 3.69
C ALA A 129 -0.63 6.68 2.85
N GLU A 130 -0.60 7.86 3.46
CA GLU A 130 -0.21 9.12 2.81
C GLU A 130 1.20 9.07 2.24
N GLN A 131 2.16 8.50 2.99
CA GLN A 131 3.54 8.36 2.53
C GLN A 131 3.66 7.43 1.33
N VAL A 132 2.92 6.32 1.32
CA VAL A 132 2.86 5.39 0.19
C VAL A 132 2.28 6.08 -1.04
N LEU A 133 1.16 6.80 -0.88
CA LEU A 133 0.55 7.56 -1.98
C LEU A 133 1.51 8.62 -2.54
N ALA A 134 2.16 9.38 -1.69
CA ALA A 134 3.14 10.38 -2.10
C ALA A 134 4.36 9.76 -2.79
N ALA A 135 4.77 8.54 -2.43
CA ALA A 135 5.82 7.81 -3.13
C ALA A 135 5.37 7.37 -4.54
N ALA A 136 4.18 6.76 -4.65
CA ALA A 136 3.61 6.32 -5.92
C ALA A 136 3.44 7.49 -6.90
N GLN A 137 2.90 8.61 -6.44
CA GLN A 137 2.73 9.82 -7.28
C GLN A 137 4.06 10.44 -7.73
N ARG A 138 5.10 10.43 -6.87
CA ARG A 138 6.43 10.96 -7.25
C ARG A 138 7.08 10.12 -8.34
N GLN A 139 6.94 8.79 -8.29
CA GLN A 139 7.42 7.90 -9.34
C GLN A 139 6.82 8.26 -10.71
N ASP A 140 5.55 8.67 -10.75
CA ASP A 140 4.88 9.12 -11.97
C ASP A 140 5.46 10.43 -12.51
N VAL A 141 5.72 11.39 -11.63
CA VAL A 141 6.34 12.68 -11.98
C VAL A 141 7.75 12.47 -12.56
N ASP A 142 8.58 11.68 -11.90
CA ASP A 142 9.96 11.43 -12.33
C ASP A 142 10.01 10.71 -13.69
N ALA A 143 9.08 9.77 -13.93
CA ALA A 143 8.97 9.07 -15.21
C ALA A 143 8.55 10.02 -16.34
N LEU A 144 7.57 10.90 -16.10
CA LEU A 144 7.13 11.89 -17.09
C LEU A 144 8.26 12.87 -17.45
N MET A 145 8.99 13.35 -16.45
CA MET A 145 10.14 14.25 -16.66
C MET A 145 11.26 13.57 -17.46
N THR A 146 11.57 12.31 -17.14
CA THR A 146 12.56 11.50 -17.86
C THR A 146 12.18 11.34 -19.34
N GLN A 147 10.92 11.02 -19.63
CA GLN A 147 10.42 10.91 -21.00
C GLN A 147 10.54 12.25 -21.75
N GLY A 148 10.19 13.38 -21.11
CA GLY A 148 10.34 14.71 -21.70
C GLY A 148 11.79 15.06 -22.05
N SER A 149 12.73 14.73 -21.16
CA SER A 149 14.18 14.90 -21.40
C SER A 149 14.69 14.06 -22.56
N PHE A 150 14.25 12.79 -22.65
CA PHE A 150 14.56 11.91 -23.77
C PHE A 150 14.02 12.45 -25.09
N LEU A 151 12.76 12.86 -25.13
CA LEU A 151 12.15 13.44 -26.33
C LEU A 151 12.88 14.71 -26.77
N ARG A 152 13.21 15.60 -25.82
CA ARG A 152 14.01 16.79 -26.12
C ARG A 152 15.35 16.42 -26.73
N THR A 153 16.11 15.52 -26.11
CA THR A 153 17.41 15.06 -26.62
C THR A 153 17.28 14.44 -28.02
N LYS A 154 16.27 13.59 -28.24
CA LYS A 154 16.06 12.88 -29.50
C LYS A 154 15.67 13.80 -30.65
N PHE A 155 14.91 14.86 -30.38
CA PHE A 155 14.39 15.75 -31.43
C PHE A 155 15.13 17.10 -31.54
N SER A 156 15.82 17.56 -30.49
CA SER A 156 16.68 18.75 -30.55
C SER A 156 18.06 18.47 -31.16
N GLY A 157 18.43 17.20 -31.29
CA GLY A 157 19.64 16.75 -31.99
C GLY A 157 19.41 16.32 -33.45
N SER A 158 18.18 16.42 -33.97
CA SER A 158 17.82 15.96 -35.32
C SER A 158 17.38 17.08 -36.28
N ASP A 159 17.68 18.35 -35.98
CA ASP A 159 17.29 19.47 -36.85
C ASP A 159 18.39 20.52 -37.07
N LEU A 160 19.65 20.09 -37.13
CA LEU A 160 20.79 20.90 -37.60
C LEU A 160 21.80 19.98 -38.30
N ASP A 161 21.42 19.44 -39.45
CA ASP A 161 22.30 19.10 -40.59
C ASP A 161 21.40 18.55 -41.72
N LEU A 162 20.70 19.45 -42.40
CA LEU A 162 20.15 19.25 -43.75
C LEU A 162 20.64 20.38 -44.66
#